data_AF-A0A954I4V4-F1
#
_entry.id   AF-A0A954I4V4-F1
#
_cell.length_a   1.000
_cell.length_b   1.000
_cell.length_c   1.000
_cell.angle_alpha   90.00
_cell.angle_beta   90.00
_cell.angle_gamma   90.00
#
_symmetry.space_group_name_H-M   'P 1'
#
loop_
_entity.id
_entity.type
_entity.pdbx_description
1 polymer ?
#
loop_
_entity_poly.entity_id
_entity_poly.type
_entity_poly.pdbx_seq_one_letter_code
_entity_poly.pdbx_strand_id
1 'polypeptide(L)'
;MSDLRVISLIASATEIVCALGYRDALVGRSHECDYPPNVLELPVCSESRVDVHATSLEIDRQVKTAVAEAVSVYRVLSLELQRLAPSHIVTQTQCEVCAVSLKDVERAVCELVETHPTIVALEPMCLADVWRDIINVAAAFGDPAQGEALVESLRSRLENVRKSVAGRTRPTVVCLEWIDPLMSGGNWMPQLVEIAGGRPLLARAGEHSPWMTWEQLQAADPDVIVLLPCGFDIARTASEL
;
A
#
# COMPACT_ATOMS: atom_id res chain seq x y z
N MET A 1 25.20 -11.19 6.07
CA MET A 1 24.45 -10.29 5.18
C MET A 1 24.56 -10.62 3.69
N SER A 2 25.48 -11.51 3.24
CA SER A 2 25.69 -11.82 1.81
C SER A 2 24.55 -12.53 1.09
N ASP A 3 23.53 -13.00 1.81
CA ASP A 3 22.49 -13.89 1.25
C ASP A 3 21.10 -13.23 1.20
N LEU A 4 20.95 -11.99 1.66
CA LEU A 4 19.66 -11.30 1.64
C LEU A 4 19.35 -10.78 0.23
N ARG A 5 18.38 -11.43 -0.41
CA ARG A 5 17.84 -11.10 -1.73
C ARG A 5 16.32 -10.95 -1.61
N VAL A 6 15.82 -9.73 -1.79
CA VAL A 6 14.43 -9.37 -1.51
C VAL A 6 13.70 -9.01 -2.80
N ILE A 7 12.52 -9.57 -3.01
CA ILE A 7 11.55 -9.06 -3.97
C ILE A 7 10.42 -8.39 -3.20
N SER A 8 10.06 -7.16 -3.55
CA SER A 8 8.88 -6.46 -2.99
C SER A 8 7.77 -6.40 -4.03
N LEU A 9 6.57 -6.88 -3.69
CA LEU A 9 5.44 -6.97 -4.62
C LEU A 9 4.36 -5.90 -4.40
N ILE A 10 4.70 -4.83 -3.66
CA ILE A 10 3.85 -3.67 -3.44
C ILE A 10 4.69 -2.43 -3.12
N ALA A 11 4.23 -1.23 -3.50
CA ALA A 11 4.97 0.02 -3.36
C ALA A 11 5.42 0.29 -1.91
N SER A 12 4.50 0.17 -0.94
CA SER A 12 4.79 0.37 0.48
C SER A 12 5.88 -0.56 1.01
N ALA A 13 5.91 -1.83 0.57
CA ALA A 13 6.95 -2.78 0.96
C ALA A 13 8.32 -2.35 0.43
N THR A 14 8.41 -1.89 -0.82
CA THR A 14 9.64 -1.34 -1.39
C THR A 14 10.17 -0.19 -0.55
N GLU A 15 9.30 0.75 -0.18
CA GLU A 15 9.66 1.89 0.65
C GLU A 15 10.10 1.48 2.05
N ILE A 16 9.43 0.51 2.69
CA ILE A 16 9.82 -0.03 3.99
C ILE A 16 11.22 -0.64 3.92
N VAL A 17 11.49 -1.49 2.92
CA VAL A 17 12.80 -2.14 2.74
C VAL A 17 13.90 -1.09 2.55
N CYS A 18 13.63 -0.05 1.75
CA CYS A 18 14.57 1.06 1.54
C CYS A 18 14.78 1.88 2.82
N ALA A 19 13.71 2.22 3.55
CA ALA A 19 13.77 3.01 4.77
C ALA A 19 14.50 2.29 5.91
N LEU A 20 14.45 0.96 5.93
CA LEU A 20 15.23 0.13 6.85
C LEU A 20 16.72 0.07 6.48
N GLY A 21 17.13 0.59 5.32
CA GLY A 21 18.51 0.58 4.85
C GLY A 21 18.89 -0.66 4.02
N TYR A 22 17.92 -1.48 3.64
CA TYR A 22 18.14 -2.73 2.89
C TYR A 22 17.96 -2.56 1.38
N ARG A 23 18.22 -1.36 0.86
CA ARG A 23 18.01 -1.06 -0.55
C ARG A 23 18.82 -1.98 -1.47
N ASP A 24 20.08 -2.22 -1.14
CA ASP A 24 20.98 -3.05 -1.97
C ASP A 24 20.60 -4.54 -1.96
N ALA A 25 19.73 -4.96 -1.03
CA ALA A 25 19.18 -6.30 -0.98
C ALA A 25 17.98 -6.49 -1.93
N LEU A 26 17.35 -5.42 -2.42
CA LEU A 26 16.26 -5.52 -3.38
C LEU A 26 16.79 -5.99 -4.74
N VAL A 27 16.26 -7.11 -5.22
CA VAL A 27 16.62 -7.72 -6.51
C VAL A 27 15.47 -7.69 -7.52
N GLY A 28 14.25 -7.35 -7.09
CA GLY A 28 13.07 -7.20 -7.93
C GLY A 28 11.96 -6.44 -7.22
N ARG A 29 11.02 -5.92 -8.00
CA ARG A 29 9.93 -5.04 -7.51
C ARG A 29 8.60 -5.32 -8.22
N SER A 30 7.48 -4.81 -7.71
CA SER A 30 6.23 -4.76 -8.48
C SER A 30 6.28 -3.70 -9.58
N HIS A 31 5.38 -3.79 -10.55
CA HIS A 31 5.24 -2.80 -11.63
C HIS A 31 4.98 -1.37 -11.11
N GLU A 32 4.31 -1.24 -9.97
CA GLU A 32 3.94 0.06 -9.37
C GLU A 32 5.02 0.66 -8.46
N CYS A 33 6.05 -0.11 -8.08
CA CYS A 33 7.08 0.37 -7.16
C CYS A 33 8.01 1.37 -7.85
N ASP A 34 7.87 2.67 -7.59
CA ASP A 34 8.61 3.72 -8.29
C ASP A 34 9.50 4.58 -7.36
N TYR A 35 9.42 4.36 -6.04
CA TYR A 35 10.16 5.12 -5.03
C TYR A 35 11.02 4.23 -4.11
N PRO A 36 12.24 4.68 -3.72
CA PRO A 36 12.98 5.83 -4.26
C PRO A 36 13.36 5.63 -5.74
N PRO A 37 13.58 6.69 -6.55
CA PRO A 37 13.65 6.58 -8.02
C PRO A 37 14.63 5.55 -8.57
N ASN A 38 15.72 5.26 -7.86
CA ASN A 38 16.66 4.22 -8.25
C ASN A 38 16.04 2.82 -8.26
N VAL A 39 14.88 2.55 -7.62
CA VAL A 39 14.23 1.21 -7.68
C VAL A 39 13.79 0.86 -9.08
N LEU A 40 13.61 1.85 -9.96
CA LEU A 40 13.20 1.66 -11.34
C LEU A 40 14.19 0.84 -12.16
N GLU A 41 15.46 0.78 -11.73
CA GLU A 41 16.51 -0.05 -12.33
C GLU A 41 16.33 -1.56 -12.03
N LEU A 42 15.53 -1.90 -11.02
CA LEU A 42 15.27 -3.28 -10.64
C LEU A 42 14.26 -3.95 -11.59
N PRO A 43 14.45 -5.24 -11.89
CA PRO A 43 13.48 -6.04 -12.64
C PRO A 43 12.08 -6.00 -12.03
N VAL A 44 11.08 -5.93 -12.90
CA VAL A 44 9.67 -5.98 -12.53
C VAL A 44 9.22 -7.45 -12.44
N CYS A 45 8.61 -7.83 -11.33
CA CYS A 45 8.21 -9.20 -11.00
C CYS A 45 6.68 -9.42 -10.98
N SER A 46 5.90 -8.38 -11.24
CA SER A 46 4.45 -8.47 -11.38
C SER A 46 3.91 -7.54 -12.46
N GLU A 47 2.74 -7.85 -12.99
CA GLU A 47 2.03 -7.02 -13.97
C GLU A 47 0.55 -6.87 -13.60
N SER A 48 -0.06 -5.75 -13.99
CA SER A 48 -1.52 -5.56 -13.91
C SER A 48 -2.23 -6.33 -15.01
N ARG A 49 -3.36 -6.94 -14.69
CA ARG A 49 -4.30 -7.52 -15.66
C ARG A 49 -5.44 -6.57 -16.04
N VAL A 50 -5.56 -5.46 -15.33
CA VAL A 50 -6.53 -4.40 -15.64
C VAL A 50 -5.83 -3.26 -16.36
N ASP A 51 -6.55 -2.59 -17.24
CA ASP A 51 -6.07 -1.37 -17.88
C ASP A 51 -6.09 -0.21 -16.87
N VAL A 52 -4.93 0.07 -16.27
CA VAL A 52 -4.74 1.15 -15.30
C VAL A 52 -4.79 2.55 -15.94
N HIS A 53 -4.89 2.64 -17.26
CA HIS A 53 -5.05 3.90 -17.98
C HIS A 53 -6.52 4.21 -18.31
N ALA A 54 -7.44 3.25 -18.17
CA ALA A 54 -8.89 3.45 -18.31
C ALA A 54 -9.47 4.34 -17.20
N THR A 55 -10.66 4.91 -17.38
CA THR A 55 -11.29 5.81 -16.36
C THR A 55 -11.50 5.12 -15.01
N SER A 56 -11.65 5.87 -13.92
CA SER A 56 -11.85 5.27 -12.59
C SER A 56 -13.08 4.33 -12.54
N LEU A 57 -14.14 4.67 -13.28
CA LEU A 57 -15.33 3.83 -13.42
C LEU A 57 -15.03 2.52 -14.17
N GLU A 58 -14.23 2.59 -15.23
CA GLU A 58 -13.85 1.42 -16.01
C GLU A 58 -12.88 0.51 -15.25
N ILE A 59 -11.94 1.07 -14.49
CA ILE A 59 -11.05 0.30 -13.62
C ILE A 59 -11.87 -0.41 -12.52
N ASP A 60 -12.79 0.30 -11.85
CA ASP A 60 -13.66 -0.32 -10.83
C ASP A 60 -14.48 -1.49 -11.40
N ARG A 61 -15.02 -1.34 -12.61
CA ARG A 61 -15.71 -2.42 -13.32
C ARG A 61 -14.80 -3.60 -13.61
N GLN A 62 -13.60 -3.37 -14.15
CA GLN A 62 -12.63 -4.42 -14.45
C GLN A 62 -12.22 -5.20 -13.20
N VAL A 63 -11.93 -4.48 -12.11
CA VAL A 63 -11.60 -5.07 -10.81
C VAL A 63 -12.75 -5.92 -10.29
N LYS A 64 -13.99 -5.39 -10.28
CA LYS A 64 -15.17 -6.13 -9.81
C LYS A 64 -15.41 -7.40 -10.64
N THR A 65 -15.21 -7.33 -11.95
CA THR A 65 -15.27 -8.51 -12.82
C THR A 65 -14.21 -9.53 -12.44
N ALA A 66 -12.94 -9.11 -12.29
CA ALA A 66 -11.86 -10.01 -11.92
C ALA A 66 -12.12 -10.72 -10.58
N VAL A 67 -12.53 -9.97 -9.55
CA VAL A 67 -12.90 -10.52 -8.24
C VAL A 67 -14.06 -11.50 -8.34
N ALA A 68 -15.12 -11.18 -9.09
CA ALA A 68 -16.27 -12.06 -9.29
C ALA A 68 -15.91 -13.36 -10.00
N GLU A 69 -14.91 -13.33 -10.88
CA GLU A 69 -14.38 -14.51 -11.59
C GLU A 69 -13.28 -15.24 -10.79
N ALA A 70 -12.97 -14.79 -9.57
CA ALA A 70 -11.86 -15.28 -8.75
C ALA A 70 -10.50 -15.22 -9.48
N VAL A 71 -10.36 -14.26 -10.40
CA VAL A 71 -9.15 -13.95 -11.13
C VAL A 71 -8.42 -12.84 -10.39
N SER A 72 -7.15 -13.07 -10.08
CA SER A 72 -6.29 -12.05 -9.46
C SER A 72 -6.15 -10.84 -10.37
N VAL A 73 -6.25 -9.63 -9.81
CA VAL A 73 -6.05 -8.35 -10.52
C VAL A 73 -4.62 -8.22 -11.04
N TYR A 74 -3.67 -8.84 -10.36
CA TYR A 74 -2.27 -8.82 -10.71
C TYR A 74 -1.73 -10.22 -10.97
N ARG A 75 -0.68 -10.30 -11.76
CA ARG A 75 0.02 -11.55 -12.03
C ARG A 75 1.45 -11.48 -11.52
N VAL A 76 1.86 -12.53 -10.82
CA VAL A 76 3.25 -12.79 -10.48
C VAL A 76 3.97 -13.40 -11.68
N LEU A 77 5.15 -12.86 -12.02
CA LEU A 77 5.96 -13.36 -13.14
C LEU A 77 6.92 -14.45 -12.65
N SER A 78 6.45 -15.70 -12.48
CA SER A 78 7.23 -16.81 -11.88
C SER A 78 8.65 -16.97 -12.44
N LEU A 79 8.85 -16.76 -13.75
CA LEU A 79 10.17 -16.82 -14.39
C LEU A 79 11.15 -15.79 -13.82
N GLU A 80 10.69 -14.58 -13.48
CA GLU A 80 11.52 -13.56 -12.85
C GLU A 80 11.87 -13.94 -11.41
N LEU A 81 10.94 -14.51 -10.64
CA LEU A 81 11.26 -15.00 -9.29
C LEU A 81 12.32 -16.11 -9.35
N GLN A 82 12.17 -17.05 -10.28
CA GLN A 82 13.15 -18.12 -10.44
C GLN A 82 14.52 -17.57 -10.85
N ARG A 83 14.57 -16.67 -11.84
CA ARG A 83 15.80 -16.03 -12.29
C ARG A 83 16.49 -15.22 -11.18
N LEU A 84 15.71 -14.56 -10.33
CA LEU A 84 16.21 -13.70 -9.27
C LEU A 84 16.54 -14.47 -7.98
N ALA A 85 16.06 -15.70 -7.81
CA ALA A 85 16.36 -16.56 -6.67
C ALA A 85 16.25 -15.80 -5.32
N PRO A 86 15.06 -15.27 -4.97
CA PRO A 86 14.89 -14.48 -3.76
C PRO A 86 15.03 -15.35 -2.51
N SER A 87 15.57 -14.75 -1.46
CA SER A 87 15.52 -15.27 -0.09
C SER A 87 14.24 -14.85 0.63
N HIS A 88 13.67 -13.71 0.24
CA HIS A 88 12.49 -13.12 0.86
C HIS A 88 11.59 -12.48 -0.20
N ILE A 89 10.29 -12.59 0.01
CA ILE A 89 9.28 -11.87 -0.77
C ILE A 89 8.41 -11.09 0.21
N VAL A 90 8.36 -9.77 0.06
CA VAL A 90 7.46 -8.92 0.84
C VAL A 90 6.24 -8.57 -0.02
N THR A 91 5.05 -8.90 0.45
CA THR A 91 3.77 -8.68 -0.26
C THR A 91 2.72 -8.12 0.70
N GLN A 92 1.52 -7.82 0.22
CA GLN A 92 0.41 -7.33 1.04
C GLN A 92 -0.86 -8.15 0.79
N THR A 93 -1.62 -8.38 1.86
CA THR A 93 -2.90 -9.11 1.86
C THR A 93 -4.09 -8.29 2.33
N GLN A 94 -3.84 -7.05 2.78
CA GLN A 94 -4.87 -6.13 3.25
C GLN A 94 -6.02 -5.90 2.26
N CYS A 95 -5.74 -5.92 0.97
CA CYS A 95 -6.69 -5.59 -0.09
C CYS A 95 -6.50 -6.58 -1.25
N GLU A 96 -7.55 -7.35 -1.57
CA GLU A 96 -7.54 -8.31 -2.69
C GLU A 96 -7.41 -7.64 -4.08
N VAL A 97 -7.53 -6.30 -4.11
CA VAL A 97 -7.51 -5.47 -5.32
C VAL A 97 -6.23 -4.65 -5.48
N CYS A 98 -5.53 -4.37 -4.38
CA CYS A 98 -4.47 -3.34 -4.34
C CYS A 98 -3.06 -3.94 -4.44
N ALA A 99 -2.93 -5.25 -4.28
CA ALA A 99 -1.66 -5.95 -4.38
C ALA A 99 -1.88 -7.35 -4.96
N VAL A 100 -0.80 -8.00 -5.36
CA VAL A 100 -0.82 -9.42 -5.71
C VAL A 100 -1.34 -10.23 -4.51
N SER A 101 -2.33 -11.10 -4.76
CA SER A 101 -2.88 -11.96 -3.70
C SER A 101 -1.81 -12.90 -3.11
N LEU A 102 -1.84 -13.11 -1.78
CA LEU A 102 -0.92 -14.06 -1.13
C LEU A 102 -1.01 -15.46 -1.72
N LYS A 103 -2.20 -15.91 -2.09
CA LYS A 103 -2.40 -17.23 -2.73
C LYS A 103 -1.61 -17.37 -4.03
N ASP A 104 -1.51 -16.30 -4.83
CA ASP A 104 -0.74 -16.33 -6.06
C ASP A 104 0.77 -16.25 -5.80
N VAL A 105 1.19 -15.50 -4.77
CA VAL A 105 2.59 -15.49 -4.32
C VAL A 105 2.99 -16.87 -3.82
N GLU A 106 2.20 -17.49 -2.95
CA GLU A 106 2.43 -18.85 -2.45
C GLU A 106 2.48 -19.86 -3.59
N ARG A 107 1.55 -19.77 -4.57
CA ARG A 107 1.58 -20.62 -5.76
C ARG A 107 2.88 -20.46 -6.56
N ALA A 108 3.26 -19.21 -6.84
CA ALA A 108 4.49 -18.93 -7.57
C ALA A 108 5.74 -19.41 -6.81
N VAL A 109 5.74 -19.30 -5.49
CA VAL A 109 6.82 -19.80 -4.62
C VAL A 109 6.88 -21.33 -4.61
N CYS A 110 5.75 -22.01 -4.60
CA CYS A 110 5.69 -23.48 -4.70
C CYS A 110 6.23 -24.02 -6.04
N GLU A 111 6.22 -23.20 -7.10
CA GLU A 111 6.80 -23.54 -8.40
C GLU A 111 8.33 -23.34 -8.45
N LEU A 112 8.92 -22.67 -7.45
CA LEU A 112 10.37 -22.47 -7.38
C LEU A 112 11.09 -23.77 -7.03
N VAL A 113 12.06 -24.14 -7.86
CA VAL A 113 12.82 -25.39 -7.71
C VAL A 113 14.09 -25.19 -6.89
N GLU A 114 14.70 -24.00 -6.97
CA GLU A 114 16.05 -23.75 -6.42
C GLU A 114 16.05 -22.97 -5.10
N THR A 115 14.97 -22.25 -4.79
CA THR A 115 14.87 -21.38 -3.61
C THR A 115 13.53 -21.51 -2.91
N HIS A 116 13.56 -21.37 -1.59
CA HIS A 116 12.37 -21.32 -0.73
C HIS A 116 12.32 -19.99 0.02
N PRO A 117 11.90 -18.90 -0.64
CA PRO A 117 11.86 -17.59 -0.01
C PRO A 117 10.89 -17.57 1.18
N THR A 118 11.27 -16.83 2.23
CA THR A 118 10.33 -16.46 3.30
C THR A 118 9.38 -15.39 2.78
N ILE A 119 8.07 -15.63 2.89
CA ILE A 119 7.04 -14.66 2.53
C ILE A 119 6.72 -13.80 3.76
N VAL A 120 6.81 -12.49 3.62
CA VAL A 120 6.39 -11.50 4.61
C VAL A 120 5.15 -10.80 4.07
N ALA A 121 3.97 -11.13 4.62
CA ALA A 121 2.69 -10.54 4.22
C ALA A 121 2.32 -9.39 5.16
N LEU A 122 2.07 -8.22 4.57
CA LEU A 122 1.68 -7.01 5.28
C LEU A 122 0.14 -6.86 5.29
N GLU A 123 -0.44 -6.46 6.43
CA GLU A 123 -1.90 -6.36 6.62
C GLU A 123 -2.32 -5.13 7.46
N PRO A 124 -1.92 -3.89 7.09
CA PRO A 124 -2.05 -2.78 8.02
C PRO A 124 -3.43 -2.09 8.01
N MET A 125 -4.34 -2.48 8.90
CA MET A 125 -5.65 -1.84 9.01
C MET A 125 -5.62 -0.52 9.78
N CYS A 126 -4.70 -0.35 10.71
CA CYS A 126 -4.50 0.90 11.45
C CYS A 126 -3.00 1.27 11.53
N LEU A 127 -2.67 2.48 12.02
CA LEU A 127 -1.28 2.91 12.15
C LEU A 127 -0.46 1.98 13.04
N ALA A 128 -1.07 1.36 14.06
CA ALA A 128 -0.36 0.40 14.91
C ALA A 128 0.08 -0.84 14.11
N ASP A 129 -0.69 -1.23 13.11
CA ASP A 129 -0.35 -2.34 12.22
C ASP A 129 0.75 -1.95 11.24
N VAL A 130 0.74 -0.71 10.72
CA VAL A 130 1.86 -0.18 9.92
C VAL A 130 3.19 -0.28 10.70
N TRP A 131 3.20 0.10 11.98
CA TRP A 131 4.39 -0.01 12.82
C TRP A 131 4.84 -1.46 13.00
N ARG A 132 3.87 -2.36 13.20
CA ARG A 132 4.15 -3.78 13.37
C ARG A 132 4.68 -4.40 12.08
N ASP A 133 4.15 -4.02 10.94
CA ASP A 133 4.61 -4.48 9.62
C ASP A 133 6.05 -4.05 9.35
N ILE A 134 6.42 -2.81 9.68
CA ILE A 134 7.83 -2.36 9.60
C ILE A 134 8.74 -3.22 10.48
N ILE A 135 8.34 -3.49 11.73
CA ILE A 135 9.10 -4.33 12.65
C ILE A 135 9.17 -5.78 12.15
N ASN A 136 8.09 -6.33 11.60
CA ASN A 136 8.03 -7.67 11.05
C ASN A 136 8.97 -7.84 9.84
N VAL A 137 9.01 -6.85 8.94
CA VAL A 137 9.95 -6.84 7.81
C VAL A 137 11.40 -6.83 8.31
N ALA A 138 11.72 -5.95 9.26
CA ALA A 138 13.05 -5.86 9.84
C ALA A 138 13.47 -7.15 10.56
N ALA A 139 12.54 -7.76 11.31
CA ALA A 139 12.75 -9.04 11.99
C ALA A 139 12.97 -10.19 10.99
N ALA A 140 12.24 -10.22 9.88
CA ALA A 140 12.45 -11.20 8.82
C ALA A 140 13.86 -11.08 8.20
N PHE A 141 14.41 -9.87 8.15
CA PHE A 141 15.79 -9.64 7.68
C PHE A 141 16.85 -9.90 8.77
N GLY A 142 16.43 -10.29 9.97
CA GLY A 142 17.32 -10.58 11.10
C GLY A 142 17.78 -9.35 11.89
N ASP A 143 17.11 -8.21 11.73
CA ASP A 143 17.45 -6.94 12.39
C ASP A 143 16.22 -6.21 12.95
N PRO A 144 15.55 -6.77 13.98
CA PRO A 144 14.37 -6.14 14.58
C PRO A 144 14.67 -4.75 15.18
N ALA A 145 15.90 -4.52 15.66
CA ALA A 145 16.30 -3.25 16.27
C ALA A 145 16.23 -2.09 15.27
N GLN A 146 16.59 -2.33 14.01
CA GLN A 146 16.46 -1.34 12.94
C GLN A 146 14.98 -0.98 12.66
N GLY A 147 14.08 -1.95 12.75
CA GLY A 147 12.64 -1.74 12.66
C GLY A 147 12.12 -0.85 13.79
N GLU A 148 12.51 -1.14 15.04
CA GLU A 148 12.16 -0.33 16.20
C GLU A 148 12.66 1.11 16.08
N ALA A 149 13.91 1.29 15.66
CA ALA A 149 14.51 2.62 15.45
C ALA A 149 13.77 3.43 14.37
N LEU A 150 13.42 2.79 13.25
CA LEU A 150 12.64 3.43 12.18
C LEU A 150 11.25 3.84 12.68
N VAL A 151 10.54 2.94 13.37
CA VAL A 151 9.22 3.22 13.93
C VAL A 151 9.26 4.38 14.93
N GLU A 152 10.26 4.43 15.81
CA GLU A 152 10.39 5.53 16.77
C GLU A 152 10.59 6.89 16.07
N SER A 153 11.40 6.92 15.02
CA SER A 153 11.59 8.11 14.17
C SER A 153 10.29 8.55 13.50
N LEU A 154 9.52 7.62 12.93
CA LEU A 154 8.24 7.91 12.28
C LEU A 154 7.19 8.40 13.29
N ARG A 155 7.10 7.78 14.47
CA ARG A 155 6.20 8.22 15.55
C ARG A 155 6.56 9.61 16.05
N SER A 156 7.84 9.90 16.23
CA SER A 156 8.33 11.23 16.58
C SER A 156 7.94 12.28 15.54
N ARG A 157 8.03 11.95 14.24
CA ARG A 157 7.58 12.84 13.15
C ARG A 157 6.07 13.12 13.23
N LEU A 158 5.24 12.10 13.44
CA LEU A 158 3.79 12.27 13.59
C LEU A 158 3.43 13.10 14.83
N GLU A 159 4.16 12.93 15.93
CA GLU A 159 3.94 13.71 17.14
C GLU A 159 4.28 15.19 16.95
N ASN A 160 5.31 15.49 16.16
CA ASN A 160 5.61 16.88 15.78
C ASN A 160 4.48 17.50 14.94
N VAL A 161 3.86 16.74 14.04
CA VAL A 161 2.66 17.20 13.30
C VAL A 161 1.53 17.50 14.29
N ARG A 162 1.20 16.56 15.18
CA ARG A 162 0.15 16.73 16.20
C ARG A 162 0.37 18.00 17.05
N LYS A 163 1.61 18.25 17.49
CA LYS A 163 1.97 19.47 18.24
C LYS A 163 1.80 20.74 17.42
N SER A 164 2.15 20.72 16.14
CA SER A 164 2.09 21.90 15.27
C SER A 164 0.65 22.40 15.00
N VAL A 165 -0.33 21.52 15.16
CA VAL A 165 -1.76 21.80 14.95
C VAL A 165 -2.55 21.93 16.26
N ALA A 166 -1.89 21.80 17.41
CA ALA A 166 -2.55 21.90 18.71
C ALA A 166 -3.20 23.28 18.90
N GLY A 167 -4.44 23.29 19.39
CA GLY A 167 -5.22 24.51 19.63
C GLY A 167 -5.79 25.18 18.37
N ARG A 168 -5.57 24.61 17.18
CA ARG A 168 -6.22 25.09 15.94
C ARG A 168 -7.65 24.58 15.83
N THR A 169 -8.44 25.22 14.96
CA THR A 169 -9.76 24.71 14.57
C THR A 169 -9.61 23.36 13.88
N ARG A 170 -10.59 22.47 14.10
CA ARG A 170 -10.58 21.11 13.56
C ARG A 170 -11.59 20.99 12.42
N PRO A 171 -11.20 21.24 11.15
CA PRO A 171 -12.13 21.13 10.03
C PRO A 171 -12.63 19.69 9.88
N THR A 172 -13.86 19.50 9.41
CA THR A 172 -14.35 18.21 8.92
C THR A 172 -13.68 17.85 7.60
N VAL A 173 -13.23 16.61 7.48
CA VAL A 173 -12.49 16.15 6.31
C VAL A 173 -13.06 14.85 5.80
N VAL A 174 -13.34 14.78 4.50
CA VAL A 174 -13.56 13.52 3.78
C VAL A 174 -12.33 13.27 2.91
N CYS A 175 -11.78 12.05 3.00
CA CYS A 175 -10.73 11.58 2.11
C CYS A 175 -11.36 10.67 1.07
N LEU A 176 -11.23 10.99 -0.22
CA LEU A 176 -11.71 10.15 -1.32
C LEU A 176 -10.54 9.34 -1.86
N GLU A 177 -10.56 8.03 -1.62
CA GLU A 177 -9.57 7.09 -2.15
C GLU A 177 -9.98 6.45 -3.48
N TRP A 178 -11.20 6.77 -3.95
CA TRP A 178 -11.66 6.48 -5.31
C TRP A 178 -12.75 7.46 -5.72
N ILE A 179 -12.82 7.77 -7.02
CA ILE A 179 -13.66 8.85 -7.56
C ILE A 179 -14.99 8.29 -8.09
N ASP A 180 -14.98 7.22 -8.89
CA ASP A 180 -16.20 6.65 -9.46
C ASP A 180 -16.18 5.11 -9.41
N PRO A 181 -17.05 4.47 -8.61
CA PRO A 181 -17.94 5.07 -7.61
C PRO A 181 -17.15 5.64 -6.41
N LEU A 182 -17.72 6.62 -5.70
CA LEU A 182 -17.03 7.24 -4.57
C LEU A 182 -16.68 6.21 -3.48
N MET A 183 -15.43 6.22 -3.05
CA MET A 183 -14.96 5.47 -1.88
C MET A 183 -14.26 6.40 -0.89
N SER A 184 -14.62 6.26 0.38
CA SER A 184 -14.01 7.03 1.46
C SER A 184 -12.76 6.32 1.98
N GLY A 185 -11.74 7.09 2.37
CA GLY A 185 -10.49 6.59 2.93
C GLY A 185 -10.68 5.94 4.30
N GLY A 186 -10.70 4.61 4.33
CA GLY A 186 -10.78 3.80 5.55
C GLY A 186 -9.40 3.52 6.17
N ASN A 187 -9.26 2.36 6.79
CA ASN A 187 -8.03 1.85 7.38
C ASN A 187 -7.41 2.86 8.38
N TRP A 188 -6.15 3.24 8.18
CA TRP A 188 -5.43 4.21 9.01
C TRP A 188 -5.64 5.66 8.57
N MET A 189 -6.35 5.92 7.46
CA MET A 189 -6.55 7.28 6.93
C MET A 189 -7.27 8.21 7.91
N PRO A 190 -8.33 7.78 8.64
CA PRO A 190 -8.95 8.62 9.66
C PRO A 190 -7.98 9.04 10.77
N GLN A 191 -7.02 8.17 11.14
CA GLN A 191 -6.01 8.50 12.14
C GLN A 191 -5.04 9.58 11.63
N LEU A 192 -4.68 9.57 10.35
CA LEU A 192 -3.88 10.65 9.76
C LEU A 192 -4.61 11.99 9.79
N VAL A 193 -5.90 11.99 9.42
CA VAL A 193 -6.73 13.20 9.48
C VAL A 193 -6.74 13.76 10.89
N GLU A 194 -6.95 12.91 11.91
CA GLU A 194 -6.92 13.33 13.31
C GLU A 194 -5.56 13.85 13.76
N ILE A 195 -4.46 13.22 13.34
CA ILE A 195 -3.08 13.67 13.62
C ILE A 195 -2.81 15.04 12.99
N ALA A 196 -3.30 15.26 11.76
CA ALA A 196 -3.22 16.53 11.05
C ALA A 196 -4.16 17.61 11.61
N GLY A 197 -4.96 17.30 12.64
CA GLY A 197 -5.85 18.25 13.32
C GLY A 197 -7.25 18.33 12.72
N GLY A 198 -7.62 17.47 11.76
CA GLY A 198 -8.96 17.38 11.21
C GLY A 198 -9.91 16.50 12.03
N ARG A 199 -11.17 16.45 11.62
CA ARG A 199 -12.18 15.48 12.06
C ARG A 199 -12.61 14.65 10.85
N PRO A 200 -12.22 13.37 10.75
CA PRO A 200 -12.61 12.54 9.61
C PRO A 200 -14.13 12.30 9.61
N LEU A 201 -14.74 12.35 8.43
CA LEU A 201 -16.13 11.98 8.18
C LEU A 201 -16.19 10.79 7.23
N LEU A 202 -17.31 10.06 7.28
CA LEU A 202 -17.64 8.96 6.34
C LEU A 202 -16.61 7.81 6.27
N ALA A 203 -15.76 7.67 7.28
CA ALA A 203 -14.85 6.55 7.47
C ALA A 203 -14.49 6.39 8.95
N ARG A 204 -14.01 5.20 9.33
CA ARG A 204 -13.60 4.88 10.70
C ARG A 204 -12.25 4.18 10.69
N ALA A 205 -11.43 4.51 11.68
CA ALA A 205 -10.11 3.91 11.82
C ALA A 205 -10.21 2.39 12.01
N GLY A 206 -9.42 1.62 11.27
CA GLY A 206 -9.40 0.16 11.32
C GLY A 206 -10.54 -0.55 10.58
N GLU A 207 -11.49 0.18 9.98
CA GLU A 207 -12.52 -0.38 9.10
C GLU A 207 -12.08 -0.25 7.64
N HIS A 208 -12.45 -1.20 6.78
CA HIS A 208 -12.21 -1.08 5.34
C HIS A 208 -12.90 0.16 4.76
N SER A 209 -12.35 0.65 3.67
CA SER A 209 -12.84 1.81 2.93
C SER A 209 -14.25 1.59 2.39
N PRO A 210 -15.25 2.36 2.86
CA PRO A 210 -16.62 2.17 2.43
C PRO A 210 -16.89 2.90 1.11
N TRP A 211 -17.67 2.25 0.23
CA TRP A 211 -18.35 2.94 -0.86
C TRP A 211 -19.40 3.91 -0.31
N MET A 212 -19.59 5.03 -1.00
CA MET A 212 -20.64 6.00 -0.68
C MET A 212 -21.24 6.61 -1.93
N THR A 213 -22.38 7.29 -1.76
CA THR A 213 -23.04 8.04 -2.82
C THR A 213 -22.72 9.53 -2.72
N TRP A 214 -22.93 10.25 -3.82
CA TRP A 214 -22.82 11.71 -3.85
C TRP A 214 -23.75 12.40 -2.85
N GLU A 215 -24.96 11.86 -2.64
CA GLU A 215 -25.91 12.39 -1.66
C GLU A 215 -25.40 12.22 -0.23
N GLN A 216 -24.73 11.11 0.08
CA GLN A 216 -24.11 10.91 1.40
C GLN A 216 -22.97 11.90 1.63
N LEU A 217 -22.14 12.14 0.62
CA LEU A 217 -21.06 13.14 0.67
C LEU A 217 -21.63 14.56 0.85
N GLN A 218 -22.66 14.92 0.07
CA GLN A 218 -23.30 16.23 0.16
C GLN A 218 -24.00 16.43 1.52
N ALA A 219 -24.67 15.42 2.04
CA ALA A 219 -25.33 15.48 3.35
C ALA A 219 -24.34 15.60 4.52
N ALA A 220 -23.11 15.09 4.36
CA ALA A 220 -22.06 15.20 5.36
C ALA A 220 -21.43 16.60 5.45
N ASP A 221 -21.55 17.41 4.38
CA ASP A 221 -21.10 18.80 4.29
C ASP A 221 -19.70 19.04 4.90
N PRO A 222 -18.64 18.38 4.39
CA PRO A 222 -17.30 18.53 4.95
C PRO A 222 -16.68 19.89 4.61
N ASP A 223 -15.92 20.45 5.56
CA ASP A 223 -15.14 21.67 5.34
C ASP A 223 -14.06 21.47 4.26
N VAL A 224 -13.51 20.24 4.16
CA VAL A 224 -12.45 19.87 3.23
C VAL A 224 -12.71 18.49 2.61
N ILE A 225 -12.51 18.39 1.30
CA ILE A 225 -12.44 17.11 0.57
C ILE A 225 -11.00 16.94 0.10
N VAL A 226 -10.36 15.84 0.48
CA VAL A 226 -9.02 15.46 0.01
C VAL A 226 -9.17 14.33 -1.00
N LEU A 227 -8.66 14.55 -2.20
CA LEU A 227 -8.63 13.54 -3.26
C LEU A 227 -7.28 12.82 -3.21
N LEU A 228 -7.31 11.51 -3.00
CA LEU A 228 -6.14 10.64 -2.98
C LEU A 228 -6.46 9.26 -3.58
N PRO A 229 -6.89 9.18 -4.86
CA PRO A 229 -7.27 7.91 -5.44
C PRO A 229 -6.08 6.94 -5.47
N CYS A 230 -6.30 5.72 -4.99
CA CYS A 230 -5.25 4.70 -4.95
C CYS A 230 -4.69 4.44 -6.36
N GLY A 231 -3.36 4.49 -6.50
CA GLY A 231 -2.68 4.26 -7.79
C GLY A 231 -2.71 5.44 -8.77
N PHE A 232 -3.33 6.58 -8.43
CA PHE A 232 -3.32 7.77 -9.28
C PHE A 232 -2.33 8.82 -8.79
N ASP A 233 -1.62 9.46 -9.72
CA ASP A 233 -0.90 10.69 -9.43
C ASP A 233 -1.83 11.92 -9.43
N ILE A 234 -1.29 13.10 -9.10
CA ILE A 234 -2.05 14.35 -9.04
C ILE A 234 -2.64 14.72 -10.41
N ALA A 235 -1.87 14.54 -11.49
CA ALA A 235 -2.32 14.92 -12.83
C ALA A 235 -3.47 14.01 -13.29
N ARG A 236 -3.36 12.71 -13.03
CA ARG A 236 -4.38 11.72 -13.29
C ARG A 236 -5.65 11.99 -12.47
N THR A 237 -5.51 12.25 -11.18
CA THR A 237 -6.62 12.59 -10.29
C THR A 237 -7.38 13.81 -10.82
N ALA A 238 -6.68 14.84 -11.28
CA ALA A 238 -7.30 16.05 -11.83
C ALA A 238 -8.05 15.80 -13.15
N SER A 239 -7.66 14.79 -13.94
CA SER A 239 -8.32 14.47 -15.20
C SER A 239 -9.66 13.73 -15.06
N GLU A 240 -9.97 13.24 -13.87
CA GLU A 240 -11.20 12.50 -13.52
C GLU A 240 -12.27 13.40 -12.86
N LEU A 241 -11.99 14.69 -12.70
CA LEU A 241 -12.89 15.71 -12.13
C LEU A 241 -13.58 16.51 -13.24
#